data_AF-L0AFZ6-F1
#
_entry.id   AF-L0AFZ6-F1
#
_cell.length_a   1.000
_cell.length_b   1.000
_cell.length_c   1.000
_cell.angle_alpha   90.00
_cell.angle_beta   90.00
_cell.angle_gamma   90.00
#
_symmetry.space_group_name_H-M   'P 1'
#
loop_
_entity.id
_entity.type
_entity.pdbx_description
1 polymer ?
#
loop_
_entity_poly.entity_id
_entity_poly.type
_entity_poly.pdbx_seq_one_letter_code
_entity_poly.pdbx_strand_id
1 'polypeptide(L)'
;MTDDRTCWNEKYSDPDFDLPDYPIPELERRVETLPDGRALDVATGTGRNAVFLAEHGYDVDAIDVSDEALERARRRADEHGVEVDWVRADLAEFDFDEEYDVITMSFFAALEHLPVLKEALAPGGVLVYEHHLRSSDEIDVGPSEDRYRYRANDLLHACLDLTVLSYDERRREVIGGTAAVVTLVARNSQGGTQPYPNKAEFDEPS
;
A
#
# COMPACT_ATOMS: atom_id res chain seq x y z
N MET A 1 -6.73 -7.27 25.72
CA MET A 1 -6.35 -6.97 24.33
C MET A 1 -4.85 -7.19 24.28
N THR A 2 -4.38 -8.19 23.54
CA THR A 2 -2.95 -8.32 23.29
C THR A 2 -2.55 -7.13 22.42
N ASP A 3 -1.44 -6.49 22.78
CA ASP A 3 -0.84 -5.38 22.05
C ASP A 3 -0.54 -5.79 20.60
N ASP A 4 -0.92 -4.97 19.60
CA ASP A 4 -0.84 -5.34 18.17
C ASP A 4 0.59 -5.70 17.74
N ARG A 5 1.58 -4.98 18.28
CA ARG A 5 3.01 -5.30 18.09
C ARG A 5 3.34 -6.71 18.55
N THR A 6 2.83 -7.16 19.71
CA THR A 6 3.11 -8.51 20.21
C THR A 6 2.54 -9.57 19.26
N CYS A 7 1.31 -9.36 18.79
CA CYS A 7 0.65 -10.26 17.84
C CYS A 7 1.42 -10.36 16.51
N TRP A 8 1.84 -9.22 15.96
CA TRP A 8 2.59 -9.20 14.70
C TRP A 8 4.02 -9.70 14.85
N ASN A 9 4.73 -9.39 15.94
CA ASN A 9 6.04 -9.97 16.22
C ASN A 9 5.96 -11.50 16.29
N GLU A 10 4.98 -12.07 16.99
CA GLU A 10 4.77 -13.52 17.03
C GLU A 10 4.54 -14.10 15.62
N LYS A 11 3.71 -13.46 14.81
CA LYS A 11 3.43 -13.89 13.45
C LYS A 11 4.65 -13.81 12.52
N TYR A 12 5.41 -12.71 12.58
CA TYR A 12 6.64 -12.52 11.81
C TYR A 12 7.84 -13.26 12.39
N SER A 13 7.74 -13.85 13.58
CA SER A 13 8.77 -14.76 14.09
C SER A 13 8.63 -16.17 13.50
N ASP A 14 7.45 -16.52 12.99
CA ASP A 14 7.19 -17.82 12.36
C ASP A 14 7.97 -17.93 11.03
N PRO A 15 8.89 -18.91 10.88
CA PRO A 15 9.64 -19.09 9.64
C PRO A 15 8.74 -19.55 8.47
N ASP A 16 7.58 -20.14 8.75
CA ASP A 16 6.62 -20.56 7.72
C ASP A 16 5.69 -19.40 7.30
N PHE A 17 5.69 -18.29 8.03
CA PHE A 17 5.00 -17.07 7.62
C PHE A 17 5.86 -16.28 6.65
N ASP A 18 5.51 -16.40 5.38
CA ASP A 18 6.18 -15.68 4.30
C ASP A 18 5.18 -14.82 3.51
N LEU A 19 5.67 -13.68 3.03
CA LEU A 19 4.88 -12.74 2.25
C LEU A 19 5.44 -12.67 0.83
N PRO A 20 4.60 -12.33 -0.18
CA PRO A 20 5.09 -12.16 -1.54
C PRO A 20 6.24 -11.15 -1.62
N ASP A 21 7.23 -11.51 -2.41
CA ASP A 21 8.46 -10.74 -2.56
C ASP A 21 8.35 -9.57 -3.55
N TYR A 22 7.32 -9.59 -4.39
CA TYR A 22 7.04 -8.58 -5.40
C TYR A 22 6.06 -7.51 -4.88
N PRO A 23 6.19 -6.26 -5.34
CA PRO A 23 5.31 -5.15 -4.94
C PRO A 23 3.85 -5.41 -5.32
N ILE A 24 2.95 -4.57 -4.82
CA ILE A 24 1.55 -4.57 -5.31
C ILE A 24 1.52 -4.32 -6.83
N PRO A 25 0.74 -5.08 -7.61
CA PRO A 25 0.82 -5.00 -9.07
C PRO A 25 0.51 -3.62 -9.67
N GLU A 26 -0.36 -2.81 -9.05
CA GLU A 26 -0.59 -1.43 -9.53
C GLU A 26 0.59 -0.50 -9.26
N LEU A 27 1.38 -0.73 -8.21
CA LEU A 27 2.59 0.05 -7.94
C LEU A 27 3.64 -0.22 -9.03
N GLU A 28 3.91 -1.50 -9.30
CA GLU A 28 4.82 -1.93 -10.37
C GLU A 28 4.42 -1.37 -11.73
N ARG A 29 3.12 -1.43 -12.08
CA ARG A 29 2.60 -0.89 -13.35
C ARG A 29 2.77 0.62 -13.50
N ARG A 30 2.83 1.36 -12.40
CA ARG A 30 2.69 2.82 -12.40
C ARG A 30 3.93 3.56 -11.97
N VAL A 31 4.96 2.89 -11.44
CA VAL A 31 6.13 3.54 -10.85
C VAL A 31 6.74 4.64 -11.74
N GLU A 32 6.79 4.40 -13.06
CA GLU A 32 7.28 5.35 -14.08
C GLU A 32 6.35 6.57 -14.34
N THR A 33 5.14 6.55 -13.80
CA THR A 33 4.10 7.58 -13.97
C THR A 33 3.67 8.21 -12.65
N LEU A 34 4.17 7.70 -11.53
CA LEU A 34 4.01 8.29 -10.21
C LEU A 34 4.90 9.54 -10.09
N PRO A 35 4.56 10.50 -9.21
CA PRO A 35 5.44 11.63 -8.96
C PRO A 35 6.73 11.15 -8.29
N ASP A 36 7.89 11.62 -8.77
CA ASP A 36 9.17 11.38 -8.11
C ASP A 36 9.22 12.11 -6.75
N GLY A 37 10.02 11.59 -5.81
CA GLY A 37 10.31 12.28 -4.54
C GLY A 37 10.24 11.35 -3.34
N ARG A 38 9.51 11.78 -2.31
CA ARG A 38 9.42 11.06 -1.04
C ARG A 38 8.28 10.04 -1.06
N ALA A 39 8.54 8.85 -0.55
CA ALA A 39 7.53 7.81 -0.42
C ALA A 39 7.36 7.31 1.01
N LEU A 40 6.13 6.99 1.39
CA LEU A 40 5.80 6.33 2.65
C LEU A 40 5.16 4.97 2.40
N ASP A 41 5.74 3.89 2.91
CA ASP A 41 5.11 2.55 2.93
C ASP A 41 4.55 2.24 4.32
N VAL A 42 3.23 2.24 4.44
CA VAL A 42 2.49 2.08 5.69
C VAL A 42 2.16 0.61 5.93
N ALA A 43 2.45 0.13 7.15
CA ALA A 43 2.40 -1.28 7.50
C ALA A 43 3.19 -2.12 6.50
N THR A 44 4.46 -1.74 6.34
CA THR A 44 5.37 -2.21 5.26
C THR A 44 5.63 -3.72 5.31
N GLY A 45 5.44 -4.36 6.48
CA GLY A 45 5.73 -5.76 6.67
C GLY A 45 7.18 -6.09 6.37
N THR A 46 7.41 -7.00 5.42
CA THR A 46 8.75 -7.39 4.98
C THR A 46 9.37 -6.44 3.94
N GLY A 47 8.75 -5.27 3.68
CA GLY A 47 9.37 -4.21 2.89
C GLY A 47 9.23 -4.32 1.37
N ARG A 48 8.34 -5.17 0.85
CA ARG A 48 8.27 -5.43 -0.61
C ARG A 48 7.97 -4.19 -1.46
N ASN A 49 7.14 -3.27 -0.97
CA ASN A 49 6.82 -2.03 -1.70
C ASN A 49 7.90 -0.97 -1.43
N ALA A 50 8.32 -0.83 -0.18
CA ALA A 50 9.39 0.10 0.22
C ALA A 50 10.70 -0.15 -0.54
N VAL A 51 11.17 -1.39 -0.59
CA VAL A 51 12.39 -1.76 -1.35
C VAL A 51 12.21 -1.48 -2.84
N PHE A 52 11.06 -1.86 -3.42
CA PHE A 52 10.78 -1.60 -4.82
C PHE A 52 10.80 -0.09 -5.15
N LEU A 53 10.21 0.75 -4.29
CA LEU A 53 10.25 2.21 -4.47
C LEU A 53 11.68 2.75 -4.35
N ALA A 54 12.47 2.29 -3.37
CA ALA A 54 13.85 2.70 -3.22
C ALA A 54 14.72 2.30 -4.44
N GLU A 55 14.48 1.13 -5.03
CA GLU A 55 15.13 0.71 -6.29
C GLU A 55 14.82 1.65 -7.46
N HIS A 56 13.68 2.34 -7.42
CA HIS A 56 13.25 3.33 -8.43
C HIS A 56 13.60 4.77 -8.03
N GLY A 57 14.47 4.96 -7.03
CA GLY A 57 15.05 6.26 -6.69
C GLY A 57 14.22 7.14 -5.76
N TYR A 58 13.18 6.59 -5.14
CA TYR A 58 12.41 7.29 -4.11
C TYR A 58 13.20 7.39 -2.80
N ASP A 59 12.99 8.48 -2.06
CA ASP A 59 13.41 8.60 -0.67
C ASP A 59 12.32 8.01 0.22
N VAL A 60 12.55 6.82 0.78
CA VAL A 60 11.49 5.98 1.35
C VAL A 60 11.56 5.94 2.88
N ASP A 61 10.45 6.34 3.51
CA ASP A 61 10.13 6.02 4.89
C ASP A 61 9.19 4.80 4.89
N ALA A 62 9.47 3.81 5.75
CA ALA A 62 8.68 2.59 5.81
C ALA A 62 8.37 2.24 7.27
N ILE A 63 7.08 2.14 7.59
CA ILE A 63 6.61 1.99 8.97
C ILE A 63 5.91 0.66 9.21
N ASP A 64 6.23 0.01 10.32
CA ASP A 64 5.51 -1.15 10.83
C ASP A 64 5.57 -1.19 12.36
N VAL A 65 4.58 -1.79 13.00
CA VAL A 65 4.56 -2.00 14.46
C VAL A 65 5.50 -3.12 14.89
N SER A 66 5.80 -4.06 13.98
CA SER A 66 6.56 -5.28 14.21
C SER A 66 8.06 -5.07 14.04
N ASP A 67 8.83 -5.30 15.11
CA ASP A 67 10.29 -5.30 15.05
C ASP A 67 10.80 -6.41 14.12
N GLU A 68 10.18 -7.59 14.19
CA GLU A 68 10.56 -8.77 13.40
C GLU A 68 10.31 -8.56 11.90
N ALA A 69 9.23 -7.84 11.55
CA ALA A 69 8.95 -7.46 10.16
C ALA A 69 10.02 -6.52 9.64
N LEU A 70 10.34 -5.47 10.39
CA LEU A 70 11.37 -4.49 10.02
C LEU A 70 12.77 -5.12 9.95
N GLU A 71 13.09 -6.11 10.78
CA GLU A 71 14.35 -6.86 10.67
C GLU A 71 14.42 -7.72 9.39
N ARG A 72 13.31 -8.32 8.96
CA ARG A 72 13.22 -8.98 7.65
C ARG A 72 13.34 -7.96 6.51
N ALA A 73 12.69 -6.81 6.63
CA ALA A 73 12.69 -5.75 5.62
C ALA A 73 14.08 -5.13 5.44
N ARG A 74 14.83 -4.88 6.52
CA ARG A 74 16.22 -4.42 6.46
C ARG A 74 17.12 -5.38 5.71
N ARG A 75 17.04 -6.68 6.02
CA ARG A 75 17.82 -7.70 5.30
C ARG A 75 17.50 -7.71 3.81
N ARG A 76 16.23 -7.57 3.46
CA ARG A 76 15.79 -7.46 2.07
C ARG A 76 16.40 -6.24 1.38
N ALA A 77 16.39 -5.09 2.03
CA ALA A 77 17.00 -3.87 1.49
C ALA A 77 18.51 -4.04 1.25
N ASP A 78 19.22 -4.66 2.22
CA ASP A 78 20.65 -4.98 2.09
C ASP A 78 20.92 -5.90 0.89
N GLU A 79 20.05 -6.89 0.66
CA GLU A 79 20.16 -7.82 -0.48
C GLU A 79 19.96 -7.13 -1.84
N HIS A 80 19.11 -6.11 -1.90
CA HIS A 80 18.84 -5.32 -3.12
C HIS A 80 19.79 -4.11 -3.26
N GLY A 81 20.56 -3.80 -2.21
CA GLY A 81 21.53 -2.70 -2.21
C GLY A 81 20.89 -1.31 -2.18
N VAL A 82 19.75 -1.18 -1.50
CA VAL A 82 19.00 0.08 -1.38
C VAL A 82 18.89 0.55 0.06
N GLU A 83 18.71 1.86 0.25
CA GLU A 83 18.51 2.48 1.56
C GLU A 83 17.02 2.86 1.73
N VAL A 84 16.48 2.59 2.91
CA VAL A 84 15.11 2.91 3.33
C VAL A 84 15.16 3.29 4.81
N ASP A 85 14.44 4.32 5.23
CA ASP A 85 14.28 4.65 6.63
C ASP A 85 13.21 3.77 7.28
N TRP A 86 13.64 2.84 8.13
CA TRP A 86 12.78 1.84 8.75
C TRP A 86 12.34 2.27 10.14
N VAL A 87 11.10 2.73 10.27
CA VAL A 87 10.58 3.28 11.52
C VAL A 87 9.61 2.31 12.18
N ARG A 88 9.91 1.94 13.43
CA ARG A 88 8.96 1.18 14.26
C ARG A 88 7.91 2.13 14.83
N ALA A 89 6.73 2.16 14.22
CA ALA A 89 5.64 3.04 14.61
C ALA A 89 4.28 2.37 14.43
N ASP A 90 3.34 2.74 15.31
CA ASP A 90 1.92 2.59 15.03
C ASP A 90 1.49 3.78 14.17
N LEU A 91 0.73 3.53 13.09
CA LEU A 91 0.18 4.59 12.25
C LEU A 91 -0.65 5.59 13.06
N ALA A 92 -1.31 5.15 14.13
CA ALA A 92 -2.08 6.03 15.01
C ALA A 92 -1.22 7.03 15.79
N GLU A 93 0.07 6.73 15.97
CA GLU A 93 1.05 7.52 16.74
C GLU A 93 2.18 8.08 15.86
N PHE A 94 2.14 7.83 14.55
CA PHE A 94 3.17 8.29 13.63
C PHE A 94 3.00 9.78 13.33
N ASP A 95 4.04 10.55 13.61
CA ASP A 95 4.09 11.98 13.32
C ASP A 95 4.56 12.21 11.88
N PHE A 96 3.73 12.88 11.09
CA PHE A 96 4.05 13.25 9.72
C PHE A 96 4.75 14.61 9.73
N ASP A 97 6.08 14.60 9.77
CA ASP A 97 6.88 15.83 9.77
C ASP A 97 6.89 16.53 8.39
N GLU A 98 6.63 15.78 7.32
CA GLU A 98 6.70 16.22 5.93
C GLU A 98 5.62 15.54 5.07
N GLU A 99 5.37 16.11 3.89
CA GLU A 99 4.43 15.57 2.90
C GLU A 99 5.12 14.53 1.98
N TYR A 100 4.36 13.56 1.47
CA TYR A 100 4.84 12.50 0.60
C TYR A 100 4.26 12.59 -0.81
N ASP A 101 5.10 12.34 -1.80
CA ASP A 101 4.73 12.25 -3.22
C ASP A 101 4.02 10.94 -3.54
N VAL A 102 4.38 9.85 -2.84
CA VAL A 102 3.73 8.54 -2.94
C VAL A 102 3.48 7.96 -1.54
N ILE A 103 2.26 7.49 -1.29
CA ILE A 103 1.96 6.70 -0.09
C ILE A 103 1.44 5.34 -0.55
N THR A 104 2.06 4.26 -0.07
CA THR A 104 1.62 2.88 -0.29
C THR A 104 1.10 2.26 0.99
N MET A 105 0.03 1.49 0.87
CA MET A 105 -0.49 0.68 1.97
C MET A 105 -1.08 -0.60 1.40
N SER A 106 -0.74 -1.75 1.99
CA SER A 106 -1.29 -3.02 1.53
C SER A 106 -1.68 -3.95 2.67
N PHE A 107 -2.88 -4.54 2.59
CA PHE A 107 -3.40 -5.54 3.53
C PHE A 107 -3.48 -5.14 5.02
N PHE A 108 -3.31 -3.86 5.32
CA PHE A 108 -3.65 -3.24 6.60
C PHE A 108 -5.04 -2.61 6.51
N ALA A 109 -5.93 -2.93 7.47
CA ALA A 109 -7.31 -2.40 7.51
C ALA A 109 -7.31 -1.11 8.34
N ALA A 110 -7.43 0.04 7.67
CA ALA A 110 -7.13 1.35 8.25
C ALA A 110 -7.93 2.50 7.59
N LEU A 111 -9.20 2.27 7.26
CA LEU A 111 -10.05 3.32 6.68
C LEU A 111 -10.15 4.54 7.58
N GLU A 112 -10.14 4.33 8.89
CA GLU A 112 -10.13 5.37 9.93
C GLU A 112 -8.87 6.24 9.91
N HIS A 113 -7.75 5.75 9.37
CA HIS A 113 -6.49 6.48 9.25
C HIS A 113 -6.30 7.13 7.88
N LEU A 114 -7.19 6.86 6.91
CA LEU A 114 -7.11 7.51 5.60
C LEU A 114 -7.13 9.05 5.68
N PRO A 115 -7.90 9.72 6.57
CA PRO A 115 -7.84 11.17 6.66
C PRO A 115 -6.42 11.71 6.91
N VAL A 116 -5.68 11.16 7.87
CA VAL A 116 -4.32 11.62 8.16
C VAL A 116 -3.35 11.29 7.03
N LEU A 117 -3.50 10.12 6.39
CA LEU A 117 -2.67 9.78 5.22
C LEU A 117 -2.91 10.71 4.04
N LYS A 118 -4.14 11.16 3.82
CA LYS A 118 -4.45 12.13 2.77
C LYS A 118 -3.89 13.52 3.07
N GLU A 119 -3.91 13.93 4.33
CA GLU A 119 -3.29 15.18 4.78
C GLU A 119 -1.77 15.15 4.60
N ALA A 120 -1.16 13.98 4.72
CA ALA A 120 0.26 13.76 4.48
C ALA A 120 0.64 13.66 2.98
N LEU A 121 -0.31 13.63 2.05
CA LEU A 121 0.01 13.65 0.61
C LEU A 121 0.37 15.06 0.17
N ALA A 122 1.52 15.20 -0.48
CA ALA A 122 1.89 16.44 -1.16
C ALA A 122 0.84 16.81 -2.21
N PRO A 123 0.72 18.10 -2.61
CA PRO A 123 -0.10 18.48 -3.75
C PRO A 123 0.31 17.72 -5.02
N GLY A 124 -0.60 16.91 -5.57
CA GLY A 124 -0.33 16.02 -6.71
C GLY A 124 0.21 14.64 -6.33
N GLY A 125 0.49 14.40 -5.04
CA GLY A 125 0.91 13.11 -4.50
C GLY A 125 -0.14 12.02 -4.68
N VAL A 126 0.30 10.76 -4.66
CA VAL A 126 -0.52 9.60 -5.01
C VAL A 126 -0.57 8.56 -3.89
N LEU A 127 -1.78 8.18 -3.50
CA LEU A 127 -2.06 7.03 -2.66
C LEU A 127 -2.27 5.78 -3.52
N VAL A 128 -1.54 4.70 -3.22
CA VAL A 128 -1.75 3.36 -3.77
C VAL A 128 -2.14 2.41 -2.65
N TYR A 129 -3.39 1.92 -2.66
CA TYR A 129 -3.93 1.09 -1.59
C TYR A 129 -4.51 -0.22 -2.12
N GLU A 130 -3.97 -1.35 -1.68
CA GLU A 130 -4.52 -2.69 -1.90
C GLU A 130 -5.05 -3.34 -0.62
N HIS A 131 -6.25 -3.92 -0.63
CA HIS A 131 -6.81 -4.58 0.55
C HIS A 131 -7.73 -5.76 0.22
N HIS A 132 -8.04 -6.59 1.22
CA HIS A 132 -8.95 -7.72 1.06
C HIS A 132 -10.42 -7.28 1.04
N LEU A 133 -11.20 -7.90 0.17
CA LEU A 133 -12.65 -7.72 0.08
C LEU A 133 -13.41 -8.86 0.77
N ARG A 134 -14.62 -8.54 1.21
CA ARG A 134 -15.67 -9.53 1.47
C ARG A 134 -16.19 -10.04 0.15
N SER A 135 -16.45 -11.34 0.07
CA SER A 135 -16.90 -12.00 -1.14
C SER A 135 -18.05 -12.95 -0.84
N SER A 136 -19.03 -13.01 -1.75
CA SER A 136 -20.04 -14.07 -1.77
C SER A 136 -19.54 -15.35 -2.46
N ASP A 137 -18.51 -15.23 -3.30
CA ASP A 137 -17.82 -16.37 -3.92
C ASP A 137 -16.83 -17.00 -2.93
N GLU A 138 -16.48 -18.26 -3.15
CA GLU A 138 -15.45 -18.97 -2.38
C GLU A 138 -14.06 -18.35 -2.63
N ILE A 139 -13.33 -18.11 -1.53
CA ILE A 139 -12.00 -17.48 -1.51
C ILE A 139 -11.10 -18.30 -0.60
N ASP A 140 -9.92 -18.69 -1.10
CA ASP A 140 -8.96 -19.53 -0.37
C ASP A 140 -8.01 -18.69 0.50
N VAL A 141 -7.68 -17.48 0.04
CA VAL A 141 -6.61 -16.66 0.65
C VAL A 141 -7.14 -15.33 1.20
N GLY A 142 -6.63 -14.98 2.39
CA GLY A 142 -6.92 -13.74 3.12
C GLY A 142 -7.46 -14.00 4.53
N PRO A 143 -7.79 -12.94 5.30
CA PRO A 143 -8.28 -13.07 6.66
C PRO A 143 -9.55 -13.92 6.75
N SER A 144 -9.69 -14.78 7.75
CA SER A 144 -10.90 -15.57 7.98
C SER A 144 -12.07 -14.74 8.52
N GLU A 145 -11.80 -13.57 9.09
CA GLU A 145 -12.81 -12.73 9.74
C GLU A 145 -13.15 -11.48 8.91
N ASP A 146 -14.45 -11.22 8.79
CA ASP A 146 -15.02 -10.09 8.04
C ASP A 146 -14.57 -8.70 8.53
N ARG A 147 -14.14 -8.58 9.79
CA ARG A 147 -13.66 -7.30 10.33
C ARG A 147 -12.36 -6.82 9.70
N TYR A 148 -11.58 -7.73 9.09
CA TYR A 148 -10.34 -7.42 8.36
C TYR A 148 -10.56 -7.41 6.84
N ARG A 149 -11.80 -7.26 6.40
CA ARG A 149 -12.20 -7.24 4.99
C ARG A 149 -13.14 -6.08 4.72
N TYR A 150 -12.87 -5.35 3.65
CA TYR A 150 -13.73 -4.27 3.19
C TYR A 150 -14.95 -4.78 2.46
N ARG A 151 -16.08 -4.08 2.59
CA ARG A 151 -17.23 -4.28 1.72
C ARG A 151 -16.93 -3.64 0.36
N ALA A 152 -17.69 -4.05 -0.64
CA ALA A 152 -17.66 -3.41 -1.95
C ALA A 152 -17.82 -1.89 -1.81
N ASN A 153 -16.95 -1.15 -2.48
CA ASN A 153 -16.87 0.31 -2.52
C ASN A 153 -16.50 1.01 -1.21
N ASP A 154 -16.17 0.32 -0.11
CA ASP A 154 -15.76 0.99 1.13
C ASP A 154 -14.52 1.88 0.89
N LEU A 155 -13.51 1.32 0.20
CA LEU A 155 -12.27 2.05 -0.10
C LEU A 155 -12.51 3.19 -1.11
N LEU A 156 -13.37 2.97 -2.11
CA LEU A 156 -13.75 4.02 -3.07
C LEU A 156 -14.41 5.19 -2.35
N HIS A 157 -15.46 4.93 -1.56
CA HIS A 157 -16.18 5.98 -0.83
C HIS A 157 -15.27 6.75 0.12
N ALA A 158 -14.34 6.04 0.76
CA ALA A 158 -13.37 6.65 1.63
C ALA A 158 -12.39 7.58 0.91
N CYS A 159 -12.27 7.53 -0.43
CA CYS A 159 -11.31 8.31 -1.21
C CYS A 159 -11.94 9.22 -2.27
N LEU A 160 -13.25 9.46 -2.23
CA LEU A 160 -13.96 10.31 -3.23
C LEU A 160 -13.61 11.81 -3.13
N ASP A 161 -12.92 12.22 -2.07
CA ASP A 161 -12.32 13.54 -1.90
C ASP A 161 -10.98 13.69 -2.62
N LEU A 162 -10.35 12.59 -3.03
CA LEU A 162 -9.21 12.56 -3.95
C LEU A 162 -9.70 12.42 -5.39
N THR A 163 -8.78 12.61 -6.34
CA THR A 163 -9.03 12.05 -7.67
C THR A 163 -8.71 10.57 -7.68
N VAL A 164 -9.69 9.73 -7.99
CA VAL A 164 -9.46 8.32 -8.33
C VAL A 164 -8.90 8.19 -9.76
N LEU A 165 -7.65 7.73 -9.88
CA LEU A 165 -6.99 7.43 -11.16
C LEU A 165 -7.29 6.01 -11.63
N SER A 166 -7.44 5.08 -10.69
CA SER A 166 -7.76 3.67 -10.94
C SER A 166 -8.50 3.10 -9.74
N TYR A 167 -9.51 2.28 -10.01
CA TYR A 167 -10.22 1.51 -9.01
C TYR A 167 -10.59 0.16 -9.60
N ASP A 168 -10.18 -0.91 -8.94
CA ASP A 168 -10.46 -2.26 -9.39
C ASP A 168 -10.75 -3.18 -8.20
N GLU A 169 -11.93 -3.80 -8.22
CA GLU A 169 -12.30 -4.89 -7.32
C GLU A 169 -12.34 -6.18 -8.12
N ARG A 170 -11.47 -7.15 -7.77
CA ARG A 170 -11.37 -8.40 -8.52
C ARG A 170 -11.06 -9.59 -7.64
N ARG A 171 -11.39 -10.78 -8.16
CA ARG A 171 -10.75 -12.02 -7.74
C ARG A 171 -9.47 -12.20 -8.56
N ARG A 172 -8.40 -12.66 -7.90
CA ARG A 172 -7.15 -13.01 -8.55
C ARG A 172 -6.58 -14.30 -7.99
N GLU A 173 -5.92 -15.06 -8.85
CA GLU A 173 -5.11 -16.20 -8.43
C GLU A 173 -3.86 -15.70 -7.70
N VAL A 174 -3.58 -16.29 -6.55
CA VAL A 174 -2.38 -16.06 -5.74
C VAL A 174 -1.80 -17.41 -5.34
N ILE A 175 -0.59 -17.38 -4.76
CA ILE A 175 -0.04 -18.59 -4.15
C ILE A 175 -1.01 -19.05 -3.05
N GLY A 176 -1.48 -20.30 -3.14
CA GLY A 176 -2.42 -20.89 -2.19
C GLY A 176 -3.91 -20.85 -2.60
N GLY A 177 -4.26 -20.23 -3.73
CA GLY A 177 -5.62 -20.28 -4.31
C GLY A 177 -6.12 -18.90 -4.76
N THR A 178 -7.43 -18.67 -4.67
CA THR A 178 -8.04 -17.41 -5.09
C THR A 178 -8.13 -16.41 -3.94
N ALA A 179 -7.86 -15.13 -4.20
CA ALA A 179 -8.09 -14.00 -3.29
C ALA A 179 -9.04 -12.97 -3.91
N ALA A 180 -9.95 -12.39 -3.10
CA ALA A 180 -10.71 -11.20 -3.48
C ALA A 180 -10.04 -9.94 -2.92
N VAL A 181 -9.69 -9.01 -3.80
CA VAL A 181 -8.93 -7.80 -3.46
C VAL A 181 -9.49 -6.57 -4.14
N VAL A 182 -9.32 -5.43 -3.50
CA VAL A 182 -9.51 -4.10 -4.08
C VAL A 182 -8.15 -3.44 -4.24
N THR A 183 -7.94 -2.73 -5.34
CA THR A 183 -6.84 -1.79 -5.51
C THR A 183 -7.37 -0.42 -5.91
N LEU A 184 -6.94 0.62 -5.20
CA LEU A 184 -7.25 2.02 -5.50
C LEU A 184 -5.94 2.79 -5.71
N VAL A 185 -5.90 3.58 -6.77
CA VAL A 185 -4.86 4.59 -7.01
C VAL A 185 -5.53 5.94 -7.07
N ALA A 186 -5.17 6.85 -6.18
CA ALA A 186 -5.80 8.16 -6.08
C ALA A 186 -4.80 9.29 -5.85
N ARG A 187 -5.04 10.44 -6.49
CA ARG A 187 -4.18 11.63 -6.45
C ARG A 187 -4.78 12.74 -5.58
N ASN A 188 -3.95 13.39 -4.78
CA ASN A 188 -4.28 14.62 -4.07
C ASN A 188 -4.33 15.82 -5.03
N SER A 189 -5.44 15.93 -5.76
CA SER A 189 -5.68 17.01 -6.72
C SER A 189 -6.35 18.21 -6.03
N GLN A 190 -5.70 19.38 -6.03
CA GLN A 190 -6.30 20.56 -5.42
C GLN A 190 -7.50 21.11 -6.22
N GLY A 191 -8.54 21.53 -5.51
CA GLY A 191 -9.68 22.29 -6.07
C GLY A 191 -10.60 21.50 -7.03
N GLY A 192 -10.51 20.16 -7.05
CA GLY A 192 -11.29 19.32 -7.96
C GLY A 192 -10.85 19.41 -9.43
N THR A 193 -9.68 19.99 -9.69
CA THR A 193 -9.10 20.13 -11.04
C THR A 193 -7.81 19.36 -11.15
N GLN A 194 -7.57 18.73 -12.30
CA GLN A 194 -6.33 18.03 -12.58
C GLN A 194 -6.09 17.94 -14.10
N PRO A 195 -4.83 17.73 -14.53
CA PRO A 195 -4.54 17.35 -15.90
C PRO A 195 -5.02 15.91 -16.17
N TYR A 196 -5.60 15.69 -17.34
CA TYR A 196 -5.94 14.36 -17.85
C TYR A 196 -5.03 14.05 -19.05
N PRO A 197 -4.55 12.80 -19.20
CA PRO A 197 -3.74 12.43 -20.37
C PRO A 197 -4.52 12.68 -21.66
N ASN A 198 -3.80 13.08 -22.71
CA ASN A 198 -4.44 13.29 -24.01
C ASN A 198 -4.73 11.93 -24.63
N LYS A 199 -5.99 11.68 -25.02
CA LYS A 199 -6.43 10.40 -25.60
C LYS A 199 -5.55 9.92 -26.77
N ALA A 200 -4.90 10.83 -27.48
CA ALA A 200 -3.95 10.52 -28.56
C ALA A 200 -2.73 9.68 -28.14
N GLU A 201 -2.45 9.54 -26.84
CA GLU A 201 -1.35 8.71 -26.31
C GLU A 201 -1.75 7.24 -26.10
N PHE A 202 -3.04 6.89 -26.29
CA PHE A 202 -3.57 5.52 -26.17
C PHE A 202 -4.06 4.93 -27.50
N ASP A 203 -3.99 5.69 -28.59
CA ASP A 203 -4.25 5.18 -29.95
C ASP A 203 -2.92 4.75 -30.59
N GLU A 204 -2.45 3.54 -30.27
CA GLU A 204 -1.65 2.76 -31.23
C GLU A 204 -2.60 1.95 -32.15
N PRO A 205 -2.25 1.77 -33.43
CA PRO A 205 -3.24 1.53 -34.48
C PRO A 205 -3.78 0.10 -34.53
N SER A 206 -5.11 0.03 -34.54
CA SER A 206 -6.02 -1.05 -35.00
C SER A 206 -6.12 -2.33 -34.16
#